data_AF-A0A1R4GA44-F1
#
_entry.id   AF-A0A1R4GA44-F1
#
_cell.length_a   1.000
_cell.length_b   1.000
_cell.length_c   1.000
_cell.angle_alpha   90.00
_cell.angle_beta   90.00
_cell.angle_gamma   90.00
#
_symmetry.space_group_name_H-M   'P 1'
#
loop_
_entity.id
_entity.type
_entity.pdbx_description
1 polymer ?
#
loop_
_entity_poly.entity_id
_entity_poly.type
_entity_poly.pdbx_seq_one_letter_code
_entity_poly.pdbx_strand_id
1 'polypeptide(L)'
;MQPGMQPAGPALLKDGVSSGPTAGSDDVPWVVGTRLAPDQKVRKSIVWGIAAMALTLLHLIVAGIGYGAMVNQGDPQVFFSIMPWWGICTLALLASIVGCFVKRGALNIIAGVIATLTIVISNPALPLALIVLVA
;
A
#
# COMPACT_ATOMS: atom_id res chain seq x y z
N MET A 1 22.91 78.13 10.99
CA MET A 1 23.04 77.53 9.66
C MET A 1 22.10 76.33 9.63
N GLN A 2 20.94 76.49 9.01
CA GLN A 2 19.82 75.55 9.06
C GLN A 2 20.05 74.36 8.10
N PRO A 3 19.76 73.12 8.53
CA PRO A 3 19.69 71.95 7.66
C PRO A 3 18.45 71.99 6.75
N GLY A 4 18.63 71.51 5.51
CA GLY A 4 17.69 71.68 4.40
C GLY A 4 16.28 71.12 4.64
N MET A 5 15.31 71.90 4.19
CA MET A 5 13.89 71.58 4.15
C MET A 5 13.56 70.52 3.10
N GLN A 6 12.66 69.62 3.48
CA GLN A 6 11.92 68.70 2.63
C GLN A 6 10.67 69.38 2.09
N PRO A 7 10.30 69.20 0.81
CA PRO A 7 8.92 69.35 0.38
C PRO A 7 8.29 68.02 -0.05
N ALA A 8 7.00 67.94 0.24
CA ALA A 8 6.11 66.81 0.06
C ALA A 8 5.89 66.40 -1.41
N GLY A 9 5.94 65.09 -1.67
CA GLY A 9 5.28 64.45 -2.82
C GLY A 9 4.13 63.57 -2.30
N PRO A 10 3.02 63.44 -3.06
CA PRO A 10 1.73 63.02 -2.51
C PRO A 10 1.66 61.53 -2.17
N ALA A 11 0.92 61.24 -1.09
CA ALA A 11 0.39 59.92 -0.75
C ALA A 11 -0.75 59.51 -1.72
N LEU A 12 -0.98 58.18 -1.82
CA LEU A 12 -1.99 57.40 -2.59
C LEU A 12 -1.34 56.67 -3.78
N LEU A 13 -1.29 55.33 -3.90
CA LEU A 13 -2.06 54.22 -3.34
C LEU A 13 -1.16 52.98 -3.16
N LYS A 14 -1.37 52.25 -2.06
CA LYS A 14 -0.90 50.87 -1.88
C LYS A 14 -1.80 49.95 -2.69
N ASP A 15 -1.30 49.46 -3.83
CA ASP A 15 -1.76 48.24 -4.50
C ASP A 15 -0.47 47.60 -5.02
N GLY A 16 0.08 46.55 -4.41
CA GLY A 16 -0.42 45.19 -4.59
C GLY A 16 0.44 44.48 -5.66
N VAL A 17 0.97 43.31 -5.31
CA VAL A 17 1.59 42.29 -6.19
C VAL A 17 3.12 42.28 -6.28
N SER A 18 3.67 41.40 -5.44
CA SER A 18 4.93 40.66 -5.57
C SER A 18 4.89 39.58 -6.68
N SER A 19 6.07 39.07 -7.07
CA SER A 19 6.39 37.85 -7.88
C SER A 19 6.69 38.13 -9.37
N GLY A 20 7.69 37.55 -10.04
CA GLY A 20 8.66 36.47 -9.80
C GLY A 20 9.57 36.33 -11.05
N PRO A 21 10.50 35.36 -11.13
CA PRO A 21 11.48 35.25 -12.22
C PRO A 21 10.88 34.75 -13.54
N THR A 22 11.51 35.17 -14.64
CA THR A 22 11.13 34.93 -16.04
C THR A 22 10.91 33.45 -16.38
N ALA A 23 9.69 33.12 -16.83
CA ALA A 23 9.34 31.85 -17.45
C ALA A 23 10.11 31.69 -18.78
N GLY A 24 11.02 30.71 -18.81
CA GLY A 24 11.54 30.15 -20.06
C GLY A 24 10.42 29.42 -20.80
N SER A 25 10.37 29.61 -22.11
CA SER A 25 9.27 29.30 -23.02
C SER A 25 9.12 27.84 -23.44
N ASP A 26 9.62 26.87 -22.68
CA ASP A 26 9.64 25.45 -23.10
C ASP A 26 8.83 24.50 -22.20
N ASP A 27 8.08 25.02 -21.23
CA ASP A 27 7.19 24.19 -20.41
C ASP A 27 5.78 24.13 -21.03
N VAL A 28 5.63 23.11 -21.86
CA VAL A 28 4.41 22.68 -22.51
C VAL A 28 3.24 22.55 -21.50
N PRO A 29 2.11 23.28 -21.69
CA PRO A 29 1.08 23.43 -20.65
C PRO A 29 0.34 22.14 -20.28
N TRP A 30 0.29 21.14 -21.17
CA TRP A 30 -0.29 19.82 -20.83
C TRP A 30 0.62 18.94 -19.96
N VAL A 31 1.90 19.29 -19.84
CA VAL A 31 2.85 18.62 -18.94
C VAL A 31 2.72 19.13 -17.50
N VAL A 32 2.31 20.39 -17.32
CA VAL A 32 2.14 21.00 -15.99
C VAL A 32 0.95 20.43 -15.24
N GLY A 33 -0.11 20.02 -15.95
CA GLY A 33 -1.28 19.36 -15.33
C GLY A 33 -1.08 17.87 -14.99
N THR A 34 -0.03 17.23 -15.52
CA THR A 34 0.25 15.80 -15.29
C THR A 34 1.37 15.55 -14.28
N ARG A 35 2.18 16.57 -13.98
CA ARG A 35 3.04 16.55 -12.80
C ARG A 35 2.15 16.79 -11.58
N LEU A 36 1.94 15.74 -10.78
CA LEU A 36 1.50 15.90 -9.39
C LEU A 36 2.30 17.07 -8.81
N ALA A 37 1.62 18.16 -8.44
CA ALA A 37 2.27 19.32 -7.86
C ALA A 37 3.18 18.85 -6.70
N PRO A 38 4.34 19.48 -6.43
CA PRO A 38 5.26 19.07 -5.35
C PRO A 38 4.58 18.91 -3.97
N ASP A 39 3.43 19.55 -3.82
CA ASP A 39 2.53 19.64 -2.68
C ASP A 39 1.31 18.68 -2.75
N GLN A 40 1.03 18.07 -3.91
CA GLN A 40 0.14 16.92 -4.00
C GLN A 40 0.83 15.67 -3.46
N LYS A 41 0.91 15.58 -2.12
CA LYS A 41 1.19 14.32 -1.42
C LYS A 41 0.20 13.29 -1.94
N VAL A 42 0.68 12.35 -2.74
CA VAL A 42 -0.06 11.13 -3.12
C VAL A 42 -0.70 10.59 -1.84
N ARG A 43 -2.03 10.72 -1.71
CA ARG A 43 -2.74 10.25 -0.52
C ARG A 43 -2.46 8.76 -0.39
N LYS A 44 -1.58 8.40 0.55
CA LYS A 44 -1.17 7.02 0.81
C LYS A 44 -2.41 6.27 1.30
N SER A 45 -3.07 5.54 0.40
CA SER A 45 -4.25 4.74 0.74
C SER A 45 -3.79 3.50 1.52
N ILE A 46 -4.12 3.46 2.81
CA ILE A 46 -3.81 2.34 3.73
C ILE A 46 -4.81 1.18 3.58
N VAL A 47 -5.95 1.42 2.91
CA VAL A 47 -7.05 0.45 2.76
C VAL A 47 -6.58 -0.90 2.21
N TRP A 48 -5.64 -0.88 1.26
CA TRP A 48 -5.09 -2.10 0.66
C TRP A 48 -4.23 -2.90 1.63
N GLY A 49 -3.41 -2.23 2.44
CA GLY A 49 -2.65 -2.89 3.50
C GLY A 49 -3.55 -3.53 4.56
N ILE A 50 -4.63 -2.84 4.97
CA ILE A 50 -5.61 -3.39 5.93
C ILE A 50 -6.32 -4.61 5.33
N ALA A 51 -6.77 -4.52 4.07
CA ALA A 51 -7.42 -5.63 3.38
C ALA A 51 -6.48 -6.84 3.24
N ALA A 52 -5.22 -6.61 2.88
CA ALA A 52 -4.20 -7.65 2.83
C ALA A 52 -3.99 -8.31 4.20
N MET A 53 -3.90 -7.54 5.28
CA MET A 53 -3.75 -8.09 6.63
C MET A 53 -4.98 -8.90 7.09
N ALA A 54 -6.19 -8.40 6.84
CA ALA A 54 -7.42 -9.10 7.18
C ALA A 54 -7.53 -10.45 6.45
N LEU A 55 -7.23 -10.45 5.15
CA LEU A 55 -7.20 -11.68 4.36
C LEU A 55 -6.06 -12.60 4.79
N THR A 56 -4.91 -12.07 5.19
CA THR A 56 -3.78 -12.87 5.70
C THR A 56 -4.20 -13.61 6.97
N LEU A 57 -4.88 -12.92 7.88
CA LEU A 57 -5.36 -13.51 9.12
C LEU A 57 -6.39 -14.61 8.85
N LEU A 58 -7.34 -14.35 7.95
CA LEU A 58 -8.32 -15.34 7.52
C LEU A 58 -7.64 -16.57 6.90
N HIS A 59 -6.64 -16.35 6.06
CA HIS A 59 -5.88 -17.42 5.40
C HIS A 59 -5.14 -18.31 6.41
N LEU A 60 -4.54 -17.70 7.45
CA LEU A 60 -3.89 -18.43 8.54
C LEU A 60 -4.88 -19.23 9.39
N ILE A 61 -6.09 -18.72 9.64
CA ILE A 61 -7.13 -19.45 10.37
C ILE A 61 -7.55 -20.70 9.58
N VAL A 62 -7.83 -20.55 8.28
CA VAL A 62 -8.22 -21.66 7.40
C VAL A 62 -7.11 -22.71 7.34
N ALA A 63 -5.85 -22.28 7.15
CA ALA A 63 -4.70 -23.18 7.15
C ALA A 63 -4.52 -23.88 8.50
N GLY A 64 -4.66 -23.15 9.62
CA GLY A 64 -4.53 -23.68 10.97
C GLY A 64 -5.57 -24.74 11.30
N ILE A 65 -6.83 -24.53 10.92
CA ILE A 65 -7.90 -25.54 11.10
C ILE A 65 -7.59 -26.78 10.27
N GLY A 66 -7.22 -26.61 8.99
CA GLY A 66 -6.88 -27.73 8.11
C GLY A 66 -5.69 -28.54 8.61
N TYR A 67 -4.60 -27.87 8.99
CA TYR A 67 -3.39 -28.52 9.49
C TYR A 67 -3.59 -29.14 10.86
N GLY A 68 -4.30 -28.45 11.75
CA GLY A 68 -4.63 -28.95 13.08
C GLY A 68 -5.46 -30.23 13.02
N ALA A 69 -6.44 -30.32 12.10
CA ALA A 69 -7.21 -31.53 11.90
C ALA A 69 -6.33 -32.67 11.36
N MET A 70 -5.49 -32.39 10.36
CA MET A 70 -4.61 -33.38 9.74
C MET A 70 -3.58 -33.94 10.74
N VAL A 71 -2.97 -33.09 11.58
CA VAL A 71 -1.95 -33.49 12.57
C VAL A 71 -2.56 -34.18 13.79
N ASN A 72 -3.66 -33.66 14.35
CA ASN A 72 -4.21 -34.18 15.60
C ASN A 72 -5.10 -35.41 15.41
N GLN A 73 -5.83 -35.49 14.30
CA GLN A 73 -6.85 -36.54 14.09
C GLN A 73 -6.44 -37.54 13.00
N GLY A 74 -5.39 -37.23 12.22
CA GLY A 74 -5.00 -38.06 11.08
C GLY A 74 -6.12 -38.19 10.05
N ASP A 75 -7.10 -37.30 10.05
CA ASP A 75 -8.28 -37.35 9.18
C ASP A 75 -8.02 -36.54 7.90
N PRO A 76 -7.66 -37.19 6.78
CA PRO A 76 -7.42 -36.50 5.54
C PRO A 76 -8.70 -35.88 4.95
N GLN A 77 -9.89 -36.36 5.34
CA GLN A 77 -11.15 -35.88 4.79
C GLN A 77 -11.43 -34.44 5.19
N VAL A 78 -11.12 -34.07 6.45
CA VAL A 78 -11.23 -32.68 6.92
C VAL A 78 -10.25 -31.79 6.16
N PHE A 79 -9.01 -32.23 5.93
CA PHE A 79 -8.02 -31.50 5.15
C PHE A 79 -8.49 -31.26 3.71
N PHE A 80 -9.00 -32.29 3.03
CA PHE A 80 -9.53 -32.18 1.67
C PHE A 80 -10.78 -31.29 1.59
N SER A 81 -11.63 -31.26 2.63
CA SER A 81 -12.79 -30.38 2.67
C SER A 81 -12.44 -28.89 2.79
N ILE A 82 -11.29 -28.58 3.37
CA ILE A 82 -10.81 -27.20 3.61
C ILE A 82 -9.97 -26.67 2.43
N MET A 83 -9.40 -27.57 1.62
CA MET A 83 -8.57 -27.27 0.44
C MET A 83 -9.19 -26.21 -0.52
N PRO A 84 -10.49 -26.29 -0.88
CA PRO A 84 -11.12 -25.26 -1.73
C PRO A 84 -11.13 -23.87 -1.08
N TRP A 85 -11.37 -23.80 0.24
CA TRP A 85 -11.36 -22.53 0.98
C TRP A 85 -9.97 -21.93 1.08
N TRP A 86 -8.95 -22.78 1.25
CA TRP A 86 -7.57 -22.34 1.17
C TRP A 86 -7.29 -21.69 -0.19
N GLY A 87 -7.65 -22.36 -1.29
CA GLY A 87 -7.45 -21.86 -2.65
C GLY A 87 -8.14 -20.51 -2.91
N ILE A 88 -9.39 -20.35 -2.49
CA ILE A 88 -10.13 -19.08 -2.60
C ILE A 88 -9.41 -17.97 -1.82
N CYS A 89 -8.98 -18.26 -0.59
CA CYS A 89 -8.27 -17.29 0.23
C CYS A 89 -6.92 -16.92 -0.40
N THR A 90 -6.18 -17.86 -1.00
CA THR A 90 -4.92 -17.60 -1.71
C THR A 90 -5.13 -16.65 -2.89
N LEU A 91 -6.17 -16.87 -3.70
CA LEU A 91 -6.49 -16.01 -4.83
C LEU A 91 -6.85 -14.58 -4.39
N ALA A 92 -7.67 -14.46 -3.33
CA ALA A 92 -8.00 -13.16 -2.75
C ALA A 92 -6.76 -12.46 -2.18
N LEU A 93 -5.86 -13.21 -1.54
CA LEU A 93 -4.60 -12.69 -1.01
C LEU A 93 -3.69 -12.18 -2.13
N LEU A 94 -3.55 -12.95 -3.22
CA LEU A 94 -2.77 -12.57 -4.40
C LEU A 94 -3.28 -11.27 -5.03
N ALA A 95 -4.60 -11.12 -5.19
CA ALA A 95 -5.19 -9.87 -5.67
C ALA A 95 -4.84 -8.68 -4.75
N SER A 96 -4.86 -8.90 -3.44
CA SER A 96 -4.52 -7.87 -2.44
C SER A 96 -3.02 -7.54 -2.41
N ILE A 97 -2.15 -8.54 -2.61
CA ILE A 97 -0.70 -8.38 -2.75
C ILE A 97 -0.38 -7.49 -3.96
N VAL A 98 -0.99 -7.75 -5.12
CA VAL A 98 -0.81 -6.92 -6.31
C VAL A 98 -1.26 -5.48 -6.03
N GLY A 99 -2.44 -5.30 -5.40
CA GLY A 99 -2.92 -3.97 -5.00
C GLY A 99 -1.97 -3.23 -4.06
N CYS A 100 -1.34 -3.94 -3.13
CA CYS A 100 -0.36 -3.40 -2.21
C CYS A 100 0.91 -2.91 -2.91
N PHE A 101 1.45 -3.69 -3.85
CA PHE A 101 2.65 -3.31 -4.61
C PHE A 101 2.40 -2.17 -5.60
N VAL A 102 1.23 -2.12 -6.23
CA VAL A 102 0.87 -1.06 -7.18
C VAL A 102 0.77 0.31 -6.49
N LYS A 103 0.19 0.37 -5.27
CA LYS A 103 -0.02 1.66 -4.58
C LYS A 103 1.20 2.17 -3.78
N ARG A 104 2.34 1.46 -3.81
CA ARG A 104 3.68 1.87 -3.30
C ARG A 104 3.69 2.62 -1.96
N GLY A 105 2.88 2.17 -0.99
CA GLY A 105 2.91 2.66 0.39
C GLY A 105 3.77 1.77 1.27
N ALA A 106 4.58 2.31 2.18
CA ALA A 106 5.42 1.50 3.08
C ALA A 106 4.60 0.43 3.84
N LEU A 107 3.44 0.82 4.39
CA LEU A 107 2.51 -0.12 5.04
C LEU A 107 1.92 -1.16 4.09
N ASN A 108 1.64 -0.77 2.85
CA ASN A 108 1.12 -1.69 1.84
C ASN A 108 2.21 -2.69 1.42
N ILE A 109 3.47 -2.25 1.29
CA ILE A 109 4.60 -3.13 0.97
C ILE A 109 4.81 -4.14 2.10
N ILE A 110 4.83 -3.68 3.36
CA ILE A 110 4.95 -4.58 4.53
C ILE A 110 3.81 -5.60 4.54
N ALA A 111 2.57 -5.16 4.32
CA ALA A 111 1.41 -6.05 4.25
C ALA A 111 1.49 -7.03 3.08
N GLY A 112 1.96 -6.59 1.91
CA GLY A 112 2.16 -7.44 0.75
C GLY A 112 3.24 -8.50 0.98
N VAL A 113 4.35 -8.14 1.65
CA VAL A 113 5.42 -9.08 2.02
C VAL A 113 4.91 -10.10 3.04
N ILE A 114 4.21 -9.66 4.08
CA ILE A 114 3.62 -10.56 5.08
C ILE A 114 2.63 -11.53 4.42
N ALA A 115 1.73 -11.02 3.59
CA ALA A 115 0.79 -11.84 2.83
C ALA A 115 1.52 -12.86 1.93
N THR A 116 2.60 -12.45 1.26
CA THR A 116 3.41 -13.36 0.43
C THR A 116 4.06 -14.46 1.25
N LEU A 117 4.67 -14.12 2.39
CA LEU A 117 5.26 -15.09 3.32
C LEU A 117 4.20 -16.06 3.85
N THR A 118 3.00 -15.56 4.15
CA THR A 118 1.89 -16.37 4.63
C THR A 118 1.49 -17.43 3.61
N ILE A 119 1.43 -17.13 2.30
CA ILE A 119 1.13 -18.14 1.26
C ILE A 119 2.18 -19.26 1.24
N VAL A 120 3.45 -18.90 1.42
CA VAL A 120 4.54 -19.87 1.41
C VAL A 120 4.46 -20.82 2.61
N ILE A 121 4.19 -20.26 3.79
CA ILE A 121 4.10 -21.05 5.05
C ILE A 121 2.78 -21.84 5.10
N SER A 122 1.70 -21.32 4.53
CA SER A 122 0.40 -21.99 4.44
C SER A 122 0.35 -23.01 3.31
N ASN A 123 1.47 -23.39 2.70
CA ASN A 123 1.49 -24.34 1.59
C ASN A 123 1.06 -25.75 2.05
N PRO A 124 -0.07 -26.29 1.55
CA PRO A 124 -0.61 -27.58 1.95
C PRO A 124 0.32 -28.76 1.69
N ALA A 125 1.35 -28.61 0.85
CA ALA A 125 2.38 -29.61 0.67
C ALA A 125 3.23 -29.85 1.94
N LEU A 126 3.36 -28.87 2.83
CA LEU A 126 4.16 -28.98 4.05
C LEU A 126 3.66 -30.07 5.02
N PRO A 127 2.39 -30.09 5.44
CA PRO A 127 1.88 -31.17 6.30
C PRO A 127 1.86 -32.53 5.59
N LEU A 128 1.59 -32.57 4.29
CA LEU A 128 1.67 -33.80 3.50
C LEU A 128 3.09 -34.39 3.48
N ALA A 129 4.10 -33.56 3.22
CA ALA A 129 5.50 -33.98 3.25
C ALA A 129 5.93 -34.47 4.64
N LEU A 130 5.47 -33.80 5.70
CA LEU A 130 5.78 -34.17 7.08
C LEU A 130 5.18 -35.53 7.45
N ILE A 131 3.94 -35.80 7.03
CA ILE A 131 3.31 -37.10 7.23
C ILE A 131 4.03 -38.20 6.45
N VAL A 132 4.38 -37.98 5.18
CA VAL A 132 5.13 -38.96 4.37
C VAL A 132 6.53 -39.24 4.94
N LEU A 133 7.17 -38.24 5.57
CA LEU A 133 8.50 -38.41 6.17
C LEU A 133 8.47 -39.17 7.51
N VAL A 134 7.34 -39.12 8.23
CA VAL A 134 7.20 -39.70 9.59
C VAL A 134 6.47 -41.06 9.57
N ALA A 135 5.70 -41.35 8.51
CA ALA A 135 5.03 -42.64 8.27
C ALA A 135 5.99 -43.68 7.67
#